data_AF-A0A810N4G5-F1
#
_entry.id   AF-A0A810N4G5-F1
#
_cell.length_a   1.000
_cell.length_b   1.000
_cell.length_c   1.000
_cell.angle_alpha   90.00
_cell.angle_beta   90.00
_cell.angle_gamma   90.00
#
_symmetry.space_group_name_H-M   'P 1'
#
loop_
_entity.id
_entity.type
_entity.pdbx_description
1 polymer ?
#
loop_
_entity_poly.entity_id
_entity_poly.type
_entity_poly.pdbx_seq_one_letter_code
_entity_poly.pdbx_strand_id
1 'polypeptide(L)'
;MARTTVAHVGEAEIVGPEVIEPCLWCGAPSGGIVTQTIDEDRLLWGTSSICAGCGAVDEGSEWGAMPDELRRALIVRVGLARLRADPEVNRPLRVQVLRMFRRYGASVGEAADAYGRLTGAGITGTPAEIRLLARRLDAVGATVQLDLPA
;
A
#
# COMPACT_ATOMS: atom_id res chain seq x y z
N MET A 1 18.43 -24.82 -0.70
CA MET A 1 17.65 -24.54 0.52
C MET A 1 17.85 -23.08 0.87
N ALA A 2 16.94 -22.20 0.43
CA ALA A 2 17.02 -20.78 0.77
C ALA A 2 16.52 -20.62 2.21
N ARG A 3 17.42 -20.16 3.10
CA ARG A 3 17.02 -19.71 4.43
C ARG A 3 16.23 -18.42 4.25
N THR A 4 14.91 -18.52 4.40
CA THR A 4 14.06 -17.36 4.70
C THR A 4 14.44 -16.91 6.10
N THR A 5 15.39 -15.99 6.18
CA THR A 5 15.67 -15.28 7.43
C THR A 5 14.59 -14.23 7.54
N VAL A 6 13.51 -14.54 8.26
CA VAL A 6 12.63 -13.49 8.77
C VAL A 6 13.52 -12.69 9.72
N ALA A 7 13.97 -11.52 9.28
CA ALA A 7 14.70 -10.61 10.14
C ALA A 7 13.75 -10.26 11.30
N HIS A 8 14.21 -10.47 12.54
CA HIS A 8 13.60 -9.82 13.68
C HIS A 8 13.83 -8.32 13.50
N VAL A 9 12.77 -7.64 13.05
CA VAL A 9 12.73 -6.18 12.88
C VAL A 9 12.83 -5.58 14.28
N GLY A 10 13.93 -4.88 14.57
CA GLY A 10 13.97 -3.98 15.71
C GLY A 10 12.91 -2.89 15.54
N GLU A 11 12.53 -2.15 16.59
CA GLU A 11 11.57 -1.06 16.42
C GLU A 11 12.12 -0.03 15.41
N ALA A 12 11.57 -0.01 14.20
CA ALA A 12 11.99 0.88 13.14
C ALA A 12 11.53 2.31 13.43
N GLU A 13 12.43 3.29 13.29
CA GLU A 13 12.11 4.71 13.44
C GLU A 13 11.91 5.36 12.07
N ILE A 14 10.90 6.22 11.94
CA ILE A 14 10.67 7.00 10.72
C ILE A 14 11.30 8.38 10.90
N VAL A 15 12.29 8.71 10.07
CA VAL A 15 12.88 10.05 10.00
C VAL A 15 12.63 10.60 8.62
N GLY A 16 11.71 11.56 8.50
CA GLY A 16 11.28 12.07 7.21
C GLY A 16 10.64 10.97 6.34
N PRO A 17 10.99 10.85 5.04
CA PRO A 17 10.53 9.75 4.18
C PRO A 17 11.32 8.44 4.35
N GLU A 18 12.40 8.44 5.16
CA GLU A 18 13.26 7.28 5.38
C GLU A 18 12.87 6.47 6.62
N VAL A 19 13.18 5.18 6.58
CA VAL A 19 13.11 4.27 7.73
C VAL A 19 14.52 4.01 8.24
N ILE A 20 14.72 4.06 9.55
CA ILE A 20 15.99 3.80 10.21
C ILE A 20 15.89 2.53 11.04
N GLU A 21 16.78 1.59 10.75
CA GLU A 21 16.96 0.36 11.53
C GLU A 21 18.44 0.17 11.91
N PRO A 22 18.73 -0.44 13.07
CA PRO A 22 20.09 -0.81 13.43
C PRO A 22 20.60 -1.91 12.50
N CYS A 23 21.80 -1.72 11.94
CA CYS A 23 22.45 -2.72 11.09
C CYS A 23 22.67 -4.03 11.86
N LEU A 24 22.21 -5.14 11.31
CA LEU A 24 22.36 -6.47 11.91
C LEU A 24 23.84 -6.91 12.03
N TRP A 25 24.76 -6.30 11.27
CA TRP A 25 26.17 -6.64 11.28
C TRP A 25 27.01 -5.79 12.24
N CYS A 26 26.81 -4.46 12.27
CA CYS A 26 27.66 -3.55 13.04
C CYS A 26 26.91 -2.64 14.02
N GLY A 27 25.58 -2.73 14.10
CA GLY A 27 24.74 -1.95 15.01
C GLY A 27 24.61 -0.46 14.66
N ALA A 28 25.31 0.04 13.65
CA ALA A 28 25.18 1.43 13.21
C ALA A 28 23.81 1.66 12.54
N PRO A 29 23.26 2.89 12.58
CA PRO A 29 22.03 3.22 11.86
C PRO A 29 22.15 2.92 10.36
N SER A 30 21.10 2.33 9.81
CA SER A 30 20.93 2.09 8.38
C SER A 30 19.73 2.88 7.89
N GLY A 31 19.93 3.75 6.91
CA GLY A 31 18.85 4.47 6.25
C GLY A 31 18.30 3.62 5.11
N GLY A 32 16.97 3.52 5.04
CA GLY A 32 16.30 2.75 4.00
C GLY A 32 15.09 3.45 3.40
N ILE A 33 14.74 3.02 2.20
CA ILE A 33 13.53 3.44 1.49
C ILE A 33 12.51 2.30 1.48
N VAL A 34 11.24 2.66 1.58
CA VAL A 34 10.11 1.74 1.42
C VAL A 34 9.52 1.93 0.03
N THR A 35 9.33 0.84 -0.71
CA THR A 35 8.68 0.83 -2.02
C THR A 35 7.40 0.01 -1.98
N GLN A 36 6.50 0.28 -2.92
CA GLN A 36 5.30 -0.52 -3.13
C GLN A 36 5.02 -0.58 -4.62
N THR A 37 4.81 -1.78 -5.14
CA THR A 37 4.47 -2.04 -6.53
C THR A 37 3.23 -2.90 -6.65
N ILE A 38 2.63 -2.88 -7.83
CA ILE A 38 1.55 -3.78 -8.21
C ILE A 38 2.18 -4.87 -9.06
N ASP A 39 2.08 -6.11 -8.60
CA ASP A 39 2.37 -7.29 -9.41
C ASP A 39 1.07 -8.04 -9.66
N GLU A 40 0.70 -8.17 -10.93
CA GLU A 40 -0.60 -8.65 -11.38
C GLU A 40 -1.79 -7.92 -10.70
N ASP A 41 -2.47 -8.59 -9.77
CA ASP A 41 -3.61 -8.09 -8.99
C ASP A 41 -3.28 -8.04 -7.48
N ARG A 42 -2.00 -7.90 -7.12
CA ARG A 42 -1.51 -7.93 -5.74
C ARG A 42 -0.52 -6.81 -5.47
N LEU A 43 -0.43 -6.42 -4.19
CA LEU A 43 0.57 -5.46 -3.72
C LEU A 43 1.78 -6.23 -3.19
N LEU A 44 2.94 -5.84 -3.70
CA LEU A 44 4.24 -6.19 -3.16
C LEU A 44 4.83 -4.93 -2.56
N TRP A 45 5.25 -5.00 -1.31
CA TRP A 45 6.04 -3.94 -0.69
C TRP A 45 7.45 -4.44 -0.45
N GLY A 46 8.39 -3.49 -0.39
CA GLY A 46 9.78 -3.83 -0.13
C GLY A 46 10.56 -2.72 0.53
N THR A 47 11.64 -3.09 1.18
CA THR A 47 12.60 -2.21 1.83
C THR A 47 13.95 -2.38 1.17
N SER A 48 14.69 -1.28 1.05
CA SER A 48 16.10 -1.30 0.64
C SER A 48 16.85 -0.35 1.56
N SER A 49 17.90 -0.83 2.22
CA SER A 49 18.70 -0.04 3.15
C SER A 49 20.20 -0.20 2.92
N ILE A 50 20.95 0.83 3.30
CA ILE A 50 22.41 0.80 3.33
C ILE A 50 22.90 1.28 4.70
N CYS A 51 23.79 0.50 5.30
CA CYS A 51 24.37 0.82 6.59
C CYS A 51 25.44 1.91 6.45
N ALA A 52 25.32 3.01 7.20
CA ALA A 52 26.31 4.10 7.17
C ALA A 52 27.66 3.71 7.80
N GLY A 53 27.69 2.68 8.66
CA GLY A 53 28.90 2.24 9.36
C GLY A 53 29.76 1.26 8.55
N CYS A 54 29.16 0.15 8.10
CA CYS A 54 29.89 -0.93 7.41
C CYS A 54 29.61 -1.03 5.91
N GLY A 55 28.72 -0.19 5.36
CA GLY A 55 28.36 -0.19 3.94
C GLY A 55 27.53 -1.39 3.48
N ALA A 56 27.09 -2.22 4.41
CA ALA A 56 26.31 -3.39 4.09
C ALA A 56 24.89 -3.00 3.61
N VAL A 57 24.36 -3.80 2.68
CA VAL A 57 23.07 -3.56 2.01
C VAL A 57 22.09 -4.64 2.43
N ASP A 58 20.85 -4.24 2.70
CA ASP A 58 19.75 -5.15 2.99
C ASP A 58 18.55 -4.82 2.09
N GLU A 59 17.94 -5.86 1.52
CA GLU A 59 16.75 -5.77 0.68
C GLU A 59 15.74 -6.83 1.11
N GLY A 60 14.52 -6.39 1.37
CA GLY A 60 13.40 -7.24 1.76
C GLY A 60 12.16 -6.95 0.93
N SER A 61 11.32 -7.96 0.73
CA SER A 61 10.02 -7.76 0.08
C SER A 61 8.98 -8.75 0.58
N GLU A 62 7.75 -8.29 0.81
CA GLU A 62 6.65 -9.15 1.22
C GLU A 62 5.32 -8.81 0.55
N TRP A 63 4.45 -9.82 0.52
CA TRP A 63 3.09 -9.70 0.02
C TRP A 63 2.12 -9.32 1.14
N GLY A 64 1.07 -8.59 0.78
CA GLY A 64 -0.07 -8.35 1.67
C GLY A 64 -0.04 -6.98 2.32
N ALA A 65 -0.54 -6.90 3.56
CA ALA A 65 -0.60 -5.64 4.30
C ALA A 65 0.81 -5.19 4.66
N MET A 66 1.15 -3.96 4.29
CA MET A 66 2.38 -3.31 4.72
C MET A 66 2.24 -2.91 6.20
N PRO A 67 3.28 -3.12 7.04
CA PRO A 67 3.32 -2.57 8.39
C PRO A 67 3.05 -1.06 8.42
N ASP A 68 2.34 -0.59 9.44
CA ASP A 68 1.85 0.79 9.49
C ASP A 68 2.98 1.82 9.48
N GLU A 69 4.12 1.51 10.10
CA GLU A 69 5.32 2.35 10.12
C GLU A 69 5.85 2.56 8.71
N LEU A 70 6.07 1.46 7.99
CA LEU A 70 6.57 1.50 6.61
C LEU A 70 5.58 2.20 5.69
N ARG A 71 4.27 1.99 5.92
CA ARG A 71 3.20 2.67 5.19
C ARG A 71 3.24 4.17 5.42
N ARG A 72 3.43 4.63 6.66
CA ARG A 72 3.56 6.06 6.99
C ARG A 72 4.77 6.67 6.29
N ALA A 73 5.93 6.03 6.35
CA ALA A 73 7.15 6.49 5.67
C ALA A 73 6.92 6.59 4.15
N LEU A 74 6.30 5.58 3.55
CA LEU A 74 5.93 5.61 2.13
C LEU A 74 5.02 6.79 1.82
N ILE A 75 3.95 7.01 2.59
CA ILE A 75 3.00 8.11 2.37
C ILE A 75 3.67 9.48 2.49
N VAL A 76 4.58 9.68 3.46
CA VAL A 76 5.36 10.93 3.56
C VAL A 76 6.16 11.16 2.28
N ARG A 77 6.72 10.10 1.70
CA ARG A 77 7.53 10.18 0.48
C ARG A 77 6.73 10.39 -0.79
N VAL A 78 5.62 9.68 -0.97
CA VAL A 78 4.89 9.62 -2.25
C VAL A 78 3.53 10.30 -2.23
N GLY A 79 3.09 10.80 -1.07
CA GLY A 79 1.77 11.39 -0.88
C GLY A 79 0.63 10.38 -0.83
N LEU A 80 -0.57 10.87 -0.52
CA LEU A 80 -1.81 10.11 -0.62
C LEU A 80 -2.46 10.32 -1.98
N ALA A 81 -2.97 9.24 -2.56
CA ALA A 81 -3.86 9.27 -3.71
C ALA A 81 -5.33 9.14 -3.26
N ARG A 82 -6.27 9.54 -4.12
CA ARG A 82 -7.71 9.42 -3.88
C ARG A 82 -8.42 8.81 -5.09
N LEU A 83 -9.45 8.01 -4.79
CA LEU A 83 -10.33 7.37 -5.76
C LEU A 83 -11.78 7.79 -5.51
N ARG A 84 -12.47 8.22 -6.55
CA ARG A 84 -13.90 8.57 -6.50
C ARG A 84 -14.66 7.90 -7.64
N ALA A 85 -15.96 7.71 -7.45
CA ALA A 85 -16.86 7.25 -8.49
C ALA A 85 -18.11 8.11 -8.49
N ASP A 86 -18.61 8.47 -9.67
CA ASP A 86 -19.88 9.18 -9.77
C ASP A 86 -21.02 8.25 -9.29
N PRO A 87 -21.84 8.68 -8.31
CA PRO A 87 -22.90 7.85 -7.75
C PRO A 87 -23.96 7.46 -8.77
N GLU A 88 -24.34 8.35 -9.69
CA GLU A 88 -25.41 8.09 -10.66
C GLU A 88 -24.94 7.15 -11.76
N VAL A 89 -23.72 7.33 -12.25
CA VAL A 89 -23.11 6.44 -13.26
C VAL A 89 -22.92 5.04 -12.70
N ASN A 90 -22.51 4.92 -11.44
CA ASN A 90 -22.16 3.63 -10.84
C ASN A 90 -23.32 2.96 -10.08
N ARG A 91 -24.46 3.63 -9.89
CA ARG A 91 -25.64 3.07 -9.20
C ARG A 91 -26.11 1.72 -9.77
N PRO A 92 -26.20 1.51 -11.10
CA PRO A 92 -26.57 0.21 -11.66
C PRO A 92 -25.56 -0.91 -11.35
N LEU A 93 -24.31 -0.55 -11.04
CA LEU A 93 -23.21 -1.46 -10.75
C LEU A 93 -23.01 -1.73 -9.26
N ARG A 94 -23.86 -1.18 -8.39
CA ARG A 94 -23.70 -1.26 -6.93
C ARG A 94 -23.48 -2.69 -6.44
N VAL A 95 -24.25 -3.65 -6.93
CA VAL A 95 -24.14 -5.06 -6.48
C VAL A 95 -22.81 -5.67 -6.93
N GLN A 96 -22.35 -5.38 -8.15
CA GLN A 96 -21.07 -5.84 -8.68
C GLN A 96 -19.90 -5.26 -7.87
N VAL A 97 -19.96 -3.95 -7.57
CA VAL A 97 -18.93 -3.26 -6.77
C VAL A 97 -18.88 -3.82 -5.34
N LEU A 98 -20.02 -4.04 -4.69
CA LEU A 98 -20.07 -4.66 -3.36
C LEU A 98 -19.51 -6.09 -3.38
N ARG A 99 -19.83 -6.88 -4.41
CA ARG A 99 -19.27 -8.22 -4.59
C ARG A 99 -17.75 -8.18 -4.81
N MET A 100 -17.25 -7.20 -5.55
CA MET A 100 -15.81 -6.98 -5.75
C MET A 100 -15.12 -6.74 -4.42
N PHE A 101 -15.59 -5.79 -3.60
CA PHE A 101 -14.98 -5.55 -2.28
C PHE A 101 -14.94 -6.83 -1.42
N ARG A 102 -16.04 -7.59 -1.40
CA ARG A 102 -16.11 -8.85 -0.65
C ARG A 102 -15.18 -9.94 -1.18
N ARG A 103 -14.96 -10.01 -2.50
CA ARG A 103 -13.99 -10.94 -3.10
C ARG A 103 -12.58 -10.70 -2.58
N TYR A 104 -12.25 -9.47 -2.20
CA TYR A 104 -10.96 -9.08 -1.65
C TYR A 104 -10.95 -8.94 -0.13
N GLY A 105 -11.87 -9.61 0.57
CA GLY A 105 -11.81 -9.79 2.02
C GLY A 105 -12.69 -8.86 2.85
N ALA A 106 -13.39 -7.90 2.25
CA ALA A 106 -14.32 -7.06 2.99
C ALA A 106 -15.54 -7.86 3.49
N SER A 107 -15.94 -7.62 4.72
CA SER A 107 -17.27 -8.00 5.22
C SER A 107 -18.38 -7.24 4.48
N VAL A 108 -19.64 -7.61 4.71
CA VAL A 108 -20.79 -6.92 4.10
C VAL A 108 -20.84 -5.45 4.54
N GLY A 109 -20.59 -5.18 5.82
CA GLY A 109 -20.55 -3.81 6.36
C GLY A 109 -19.41 -2.99 5.74
N GLU A 110 -18.20 -3.54 5.73
CA GLU A 110 -17.03 -2.86 5.15
C GLU A 110 -17.20 -2.60 3.65
N ALA A 111 -17.83 -3.52 2.91
CA ALA A 111 -18.13 -3.31 1.49
C ALA A 111 -19.14 -2.17 1.29
N ALA A 112 -20.18 -2.09 2.13
CA ALA A 112 -21.17 -1.01 2.08
C ALA A 112 -20.53 0.35 2.42
N ASP A 113 -19.69 0.39 3.45
CA ASP A 113 -18.95 1.59 3.85
C ASP A 113 -17.96 2.02 2.77
N ALA A 114 -17.24 1.07 2.17
CA ALA A 114 -16.32 1.35 1.06
C ALA A 114 -17.05 1.91 -0.15
N TYR A 115 -18.23 1.37 -0.51
CA TYR A 115 -19.06 1.91 -1.58
C TYR A 115 -19.54 3.34 -1.27
N GLY A 116 -19.98 3.58 -0.02
CA GLY A 116 -20.40 4.91 0.43
C GLY A 116 -19.26 5.93 0.37
N ARG A 117 -18.04 5.54 0.77
CA ARG A 117 -16.84 6.39 0.62
C ARG A 117 -16.51 6.62 -0.85
N LEU A 118 -16.49 5.57 -1.67
CA LEU A 118 -16.15 5.64 -3.10
C LEU A 118 -17.07 6.62 -3.85
N THR A 119 -18.37 6.60 -3.55
CA THR A 119 -19.39 7.47 -4.19
C THR A 119 -19.61 8.80 -3.48
N GLY A 120 -18.88 9.06 -2.40
CA GLY A 120 -18.93 10.30 -1.62
C GLY A 120 -17.57 10.99 -1.58
N ALA A 121 -16.93 11.02 -0.40
CA ALA A 121 -15.67 11.73 -0.17
C ALA A 121 -14.45 11.14 -0.92
N GLY A 122 -14.56 9.90 -1.38
CA GLY A 122 -13.50 9.11 -2.00
C GLY A 122 -12.79 8.18 -1.02
N ILE A 123 -12.14 7.15 -1.57
CA ILE A 123 -11.23 6.26 -0.85
C ILE A 123 -9.82 6.81 -1.01
N THR A 124 -9.05 6.86 0.08
CA THR A 124 -7.66 7.31 0.07
C THR A 124 -6.70 6.17 0.42
N GLY A 125 -5.50 6.23 -0.12
CA GLY A 125 -4.47 5.22 0.08
C GLY A 125 -3.17 5.63 -0.60
N THR A 126 -2.19 4.73 -0.61
CA THR A 126 -0.99 4.95 -1.42
C THR A 126 -1.34 4.97 -2.92
N PRO A 127 -0.50 5.57 -3.78
CA PRO A 127 -0.72 5.53 -5.23
C PRO A 127 -0.88 4.10 -5.79
N ALA A 128 -0.13 3.12 -5.27
CA ALA A 128 -0.23 1.73 -5.73
C ALA A 128 -1.56 1.08 -5.30
N GLU A 129 -2.02 1.31 -4.06
CA GLU A 129 -3.31 0.80 -3.59
C GLU A 129 -4.47 1.37 -4.38
N ILE A 130 -4.46 2.69 -4.61
CA ILE A 130 -5.52 3.36 -5.34
C ILE A 130 -5.55 2.92 -6.80
N ARG A 131 -4.39 2.74 -7.46
CA ARG A 131 -4.32 2.18 -8.80
C ARG A 131 -4.82 0.74 -8.86
N LEU A 132 -4.46 -0.10 -7.88
CA LEU A 132 -4.94 -1.48 -7.83
C LEU A 132 -6.46 -1.54 -7.66
N LEU A 133 -7.00 -0.73 -6.74
CA LEU A 133 -8.45 -0.64 -6.53
C LEU A 133 -9.17 -0.14 -7.79
N ALA A 134 -8.61 0.84 -8.50
CA ALA A 134 -9.18 1.31 -9.76
C ALA A 134 -9.20 0.22 -10.84
N ARG A 135 -8.12 -0.55 -11.00
CA ARG A 135 -8.10 -1.70 -11.93
C ARG A 135 -9.20 -2.72 -11.61
N ARG A 136 -9.41 -3.00 -10.32
CA ARG A 136 -10.47 -3.94 -9.88
C ARG A 136 -11.87 -3.40 -10.11
N LEU A 137 -12.08 -2.09 -9.98
CA LEU A 137 -13.35 -1.43 -10.27
C LEU A 137 -13.62 -1.39 -11.79
N ASP A 138 -12.61 -1.08 -12.58
CA ASP A 138 -12.66 -1.12 -14.05
C ASP A 138 -13.03 -2.53 -14.55
N ALA A 139 -12.45 -3.58 -13.94
CA ALA A 139 -12.78 -4.97 -14.26
C ALA A 139 -14.25 -5.38 -14.00
N VAL A 140 -14.99 -4.60 -13.19
CA VAL A 140 -16.44 -4.77 -12.99
C VAL A 140 -17.28 -3.71 -13.72
N GLY A 141 -16.65 -2.92 -14.60
CA GLY A 141 -17.27 -1.89 -15.43
C GLY A 141 -17.51 -0.56 -14.72
N ALA A 142 -17.00 -0.38 -13.49
CA ALA A 142 -17.21 0.85 -12.73
C ALA A 142 -16.30 1.98 -13.27
N THR A 143 -16.88 3.14 -13.53
CA THR A 143 -16.15 4.33 -13.96
C THR A 143 -15.68 5.11 -12.74
N VAL A 144 -14.37 5.34 -12.66
CA VAL A 144 -13.72 5.97 -11.50
C VAL A 144 -12.80 7.12 -11.90
N GLN A 145 -12.60 8.05 -10.97
CA GLN A 145 -11.68 9.17 -11.08
C GLN A 145 -10.53 8.98 -10.10
N LEU A 146 -9.30 9.10 -10.61
CA LEU A 146 -8.05 9.00 -9.86
C LEU A 146 -7.44 10.37 -9.66
N ASP A 147 -7.25 10.77 -8.41
CA ASP A 147 -6.46 11.94 -8.04
C ASP A 147 -5.12 11.43 -7.49
N LEU A 148 -4.05 11.60 -8.26
CA LEU A 148 -2.69 11.23 -7.86
C LEU A 148 -1.96 12.46 -7.29
N PRO A 149 -1.05 12.26 -6.30
CA PRO A 149 -0.15 13.32 -5.87
C PRO A 149 0.75 13.78 -7.03
N ALA A 150 1.10 15.06 -7.01
CA ALA A 150 1.91 15.73 -8.04
C ALA A 150 3.37 15.27 -8.06
#